data_AF-A0A323U0I2-F1
#
_entry.id   AF-A0A323U0I2-F1
#
_cell.length_a   1.000
_cell.length_b   1.000
_cell.length_c   1.000
_cell.angle_alpha   90.00
_cell.angle_beta   90.00
_cell.angle_gamma   90.00
#
_symmetry.space_group_name_H-M   'P 1'
#
loop_
_entity.id
_entity.type
_entity.pdbx_description
1 polymer ?
#
loop_
_entity_poly.entity_id
_entity_poly.type
_entity_poly.pdbx_seq_one_letter_code
_entity_poly.pdbx_strand_id
1 'polypeptide(L)'
;MSCPHLRRLATLSEFRYIESCPCSGGIVHLSWDVATLHLSLKDFAWLVEVVDEAVERNRFEPPEALFVLWIGNLALRMSRAEEVELRGMLHSALAEMSQRPEPRSSGPFTRLLN
;
A
#
# COMPACT_ATOMS: atom_id res chain seq x y z
N MET A 1 15.56 1.67 13.26
CA MET A 1 14.95 2.80 13.98
C MET A 1 13.67 3.17 13.26
N SER A 2 12.51 3.08 13.92
CA SER A 2 11.20 3.37 13.34
C SER A 2 11.00 4.87 13.12
N CYS A 3 10.57 5.28 11.92
CA CYS A 3 10.15 6.65 11.62
C CYS A 3 9.02 7.04 12.60
N PRO A 4 9.14 8.12 13.41
CA PRO A 4 8.11 8.50 14.39
C PRO A 4 6.80 8.93 13.74
N HIS A 5 6.80 9.14 12.42
CA HIS A 5 5.63 9.49 11.62
C HIS A 5 5.02 8.28 10.90
N LEU A 6 5.45 7.05 11.20
CA LEU A 6 4.81 5.85 10.69
C LEU A 6 3.36 5.78 11.19
N ARG A 7 2.43 5.74 10.24
CA ARG A 7 1.01 5.58 10.49
C ARG A 7 0.54 4.25 9.92
N ARG A 8 -0.16 3.46 10.73
CA ARG A 8 -0.84 2.25 10.28
C ARG A 8 -2.06 2.64 9.44
N LEU A 9 -2.12 2.13 8.21
CA LEU A 9 -3.20 2.34 7.25
C LEU A 9 -4.17 1.17 7.20
N ALA A 10 -3.65 -0.05 7.31
CA ALA A 10 -4.44 -1.28 7.34
C ALA A 10 -3.68 -2.36 8.12
N THR A 11 -4.41 -3.24 8.81
CA THR A 11 -3.85 -4.35 9.58
C THR A 11 -4.75 -5.57 9.45
N LEU A 12 -4.17 -6.72 9.08
CA LEU A 12 -4.80 -8.03 9.21
C LEU A 12 -4.20 -8.82 10.36
N SER A 13 -2.88 -8.76 10.52
CA SER A 13 -2.16 -9.45 11.59
C SER A 13 -0.89 -8.68 11.98
N GLU A 14 -0.13 -9.22 12.94
CA GLU A 14 1.17 -8.68 13.33
C GLU A 14 2.15 -8.60 12.14
N PHE A 15 2.08 -9.55 11.20
CA PHE A 15 2.99 -9.65 10.06
C PHE A 15 2.37 -9.24 8.72
N ARG A 16 1.07 -8.89 8.70
CA ARG A 16 0.33 -8.47 7.50
C ARG A 16 -0.32 -7.11 7.73
N TYR A 17 0.35 -6.07 7.27
CA TYR A 17 -0.04 -4.70 7.52
C TYR A 17 0.49 -3.72 6.48
N ILE A 18 -0.15 -2.56 6.39
CA ILE A 18 0.28 -1.44 5.57
C ILE A 18 0.50 -0.23 6.46
N GLU A 19 1.67 0.39 6.35
CA GLU A 19 2.01 1.64 7.01
C GLU A 19 2.44 2.70 5.99
N SER A 20 2.29 3.97 6.35
CA SER A 20 2.87 5.08 5.58
C SER A 20 3.72 5.97 6.48
N CYS A 21 4.91 6.34 6.02
CA CYS A 21 5.71 7.42 6.60
C CYS A 21 5.63 8.62 5.63
N PRO A 22 5.07 9.78 6.02
CA PRO A 22 4.89 10.94 5.14
C PRO A 22 6.18 11.73 4.87
N CYS A 23 7.31 11.32 5.44
CA CYS A 23 8.61 11.97 5.25
C CYS A 23 9.10 11.82 3.80
N SER A 24 9.86 12.80 3.31
CA SER A 24 10.65 12.71 2.07
C SER A 24 9.88 12.21 0.84
N GLY A 25 8.66 12.72 0.62
CA GLY A 25 7.84 12.35 -0.54
C GLY A 25 6.89 11.17 -0.31
N GLY A 26 6.88 10.59 0.89
CA GLY A 26 5.93 9.56 1.29
C GLY A 26 6.37 8.17 0.85
N ILE A 27 6.55 7.28 1.83
CA ILE A 27 6.82 5.86 1.59
C ILE A 27 5.70 5.03 2.22
N VAL A 28 5.20 4.06 1.46
CA VAL A 28 4.28 3.03 1.93
C VAL A 28 5.07 1.74 2.16
N HIS A 29 4.89 1.18 3.35
CA HIS A 29 5.46 -0.10 3.77
C HIS A 29 4.33 -1.14 3.73
N LEU A 30 4.36 -2.04 2.74
CA LEU A 30 3.48 -3.21 2.69
C LEU A 30 4.25 -4.39 3.26
N SER A 31 3.88 -4.83 4.46
CA SER A 31 4.44 -6.02 5.09
C SER A 31 3.49 -7.20 4.87
N TRP A 32 4.05 -8.29 4.35
CA TRP A 32 3.34 -9.54 4.12
C TRP A 32 4.24 -10.71 4.51
N ASP A 33 4.01 -11.19 5.73
CA ASP A 33 4.75 -12.28 6.38
C ASP A 33 6.26 -11.98 6.45
N VAL A 34 7.07 -12.57 5.58
CA VAL A 34 8.54 -12.50 5.62
C VAL A 34 9.12 -11.32 4.81
N ALA A 35 8.28 -10.62 4.04
CA ALA A 35 8.73 -9.57 3.14
C ALA A 35 8.02 -8.24 3.44
N THR A 36 8.79 -7.16 3.34
CA THR A 36 8.26 -5.80 3.35
C THR A 36 8.65 -5.10 2.05
N LEU A 37 7.66 -4.65 1.30
CA LEU A 37 7.85 -3.81 0.12
C LEU A 37 7.83 -2.34 0.54
N HIS A 38 8.81 -1.58 0.07
CA HIS A 38 8.89 -0.14 0.24
C HIS A 38 8.53 0.52 -1.09
N LEU A 39 7.40 1.21 -1.11
CA LEU A 39 6.80 1.76 -2.32
C LEU A 39 6.67 3.27 -2.18
N SER A 40 6.92 4.01 -3.25
CA SER A 40 6.43 5.38 -3.32
C SER A 40 4.90 5.40 -3.32
N LEU A 41 4.29 6.55 -3.03
CA LEU A 41 2.83 6.69 -3.12
C LEU A 41 2.30 6.32 -4.52
N LYS A 42 3.05 6.68 -5.56
CA LYS A 42 2.71 6.38 -6.96
C LYS A 42 2.79 4.88 -7.23
N ASP A 43 3.87 4.22 -6.80
CA ASP A 43 4.05 2.79 -7.02
C ASP A 43 3.04 1.97 -6.22
N PHE A 44 2.62 2.46 -5.04
CA PHE A 44 1.57 1.85 -4.26
C PHE A 44 0.21 1.92 -4.97
N ALA A 45 -0.17 3.08 -5.52
CA ALA A 45 -1.40 3.22 -6.31
C ALA A 45 -1.38 2.30 -7.55
N TRP A 46 -0.26 2.26 -8.26
CA TRP A 46 -0.07 1.35 -9.38
C TRP A 46 -0.17 -0.13 -8.97
N LEU A 47 0.38 -0.51 -7.81
CA LEU A 47 0.26 -1.87 -7.29
C LEU A 47 -1.21 -2.26 -7.06
N VAL A 48 -2.05 -1.35 -6.54
CA VAL A 48 -3.48 -1.62 -6.35
C VAL A 48 -4.15 -1.98 -7.68
N GLU A 49 -3.87 -1.21 -8.74
CA GLU A 49 -4.41 -1.48 -10.08
C GLU A 49 -3.92 -2.82 -10.66
N VAL A 50 -2.64 -3.14 -10.48
CA VAL A 50 -2.06 -4.41 -10.93
C VAL A 50 -2.69 -5.60 -10.21
N VAL A 51 -2.96 -5.48 -8.90
CA VAL A 51 -3.64 -6.53 -8.14
C VAL A 51 -5.07 -6.70 -8.64
N ASP A 52 -5.82 -5.62 -8.84
CA ASP A 52 -7.18 -5.69 -9.39
C ASP A 52 -7.21 -6.40 -10.76
N GLU A 53 -6.29 -6.06 -11.65
CA GLU A 53 -6.19 -6.68 -12.97
C GLU A 53 -5.83 -8.18 -12.85
N ALA A 54 -4.88 -8.51 -11.98
CA ALA A 54 -4.49 -9.89 -11.75
C ALA A 54 -5.66 -10.72 -11.18
N VAL A 55 -6.45 -10.16 -10.26
CA VAL A 55 -7.63 -10.83 -9.70
C VAL A 55 -8.68 -11.07 -10.78
N GLU A 56 -8.95 -10.08 -11.63
CA GLU A 56 -9.93 -10.25 -12.71
C GLU A 56 -9.50 -11.31 -13.73
N ARG A 57 -8.19 -11.38 -14.05
CA ARG A 57 -7.64 -12.43 -14.94
C ARG A 57 -7.80 -13.84 -14.36
N ASN A 58 -7.71 -13.98 -13.03
CA ASN A 58 -7.79 -15.26 -12.34
C ASN A 58 -9.20 -15.60 -11.83
N ARG A 59 -10.23 -14.81 -12.15
CA ARG A 59 -11.60 -14.99 -11.62
C ARG A 59 -12.23 -16.35 -11.91
N PHE A 60 -11.81 -16.99 -13.01
CA PHE A 60 -12.33 -18.29 -13.48
C PHE A 60 -11.42 -19.46 -13.10
N GLU A 61 -10.33 -19.20 -12.38
CA GLU A 61 -9.48 -20.28 -11.91
C GLU A 61 -10.23 -21.16 -10.88
N PRO A 62 -9.90 -22.45 -10.82
CA PRO A 62 -10.46 -23.36 -9.83
C PRO A 62 -10.21 -22.83 -8.40
N PRO A 63 -11.13 -23.07 -7.44
CA PRO A 63 -10.97 -22.61 -6.05
C PRO A 63 -9.68 -23.06 -5.37
N GLU A 64 -9.12 -24.19 -5.79
CA GLU A 64 -7.87 -24.78 -5.31
C GLU A 64 -6.60 -24.19 -5.94
N ALA A 65 -6.73 -23.36 -6.98
CA ALA A 65 -5.60 -22.70 -7.61
C ALA A 65 -5.01 -21.64 -6.68
N LEU A 66 -3.67 -21.58 -6.63
CA LEU A 66 -2.97 -20.52 -5.92
C LEU A 66 -2.93 -19.27 -6.79
N PHE A 67 -3.32 -18.15 -6.22
CA PHE A 67 -3.08 -16.86 -6.84
C PHE A 67 -1.58 -16.54 -6.76
N VAL A 68 -0.98 -16.17 -7.89
CA VAL A 68 0.43 -15.79 -7.95
C VAL A 68 0.55 -14.37 -8.52
N LEU A 69 0.94 -13.44 -7.65
CA LEU A 69 1.25 -12.06 -8.03
C LEU A 69 2.75 -11.91 -8.26
N TRP A 70 3.13 -11.53 -9.48
CA TRP A 70 4.51 -11.21 -9.82
C TRP A 70 4.75 -9.71 -9.70
N ILE A 71 5.73 -9.32 -8.88
CA ILE A 71 6.19 -7.94 -8.73
C ILE A 71 7.68 -7.92 -9.07
N GLY A 72 7.99 -7.61 -10.33
CA GLY A 72 9.34 -7.78 -10.86
C GLY A 72 9.79 -9.25 -10.76
N ASN A 73 10.84 -9.50 -9.98
CA ASN A 73 11.41 -10.84 -9.76
C ASN A 73 10.87 -11.55 -8.51
N LEU A 74 9.94 -10.93 -7.76
CA LEU A 74 9.31 -11.51 -6.58
C LEU A 74 7.96 -12.10 -6.96
N ALA A 75 7.67 -13.31 -6.46
CA ALA A 75 6.35 -13.93 -6.54
C ALA A 75 5.72 -14.01 -5.14
N LEU A 76 4.53 -13.43 -4.99
CA LEU A 76 3.67 -13.66 -3.84
C LEU A 76 2.67 -14.74 -4.21
N ARG A 77 2.76 -15.90 -3.55
CA ARG A 77 1.85 -17.04 -3.76
C ARG A 77 0.89 -17.08 -2.59
N MET A 78 -0.40 -17.08 -2.88
CA MET A 78 -1.42 -16.96 -1.84
C MET A 78 -2.65 -17.78 -2.20
N SER A 79 -3.37 -18.21 -1.17
CA SER A 79 -4.70 -18.77 -1.33
C SER A 79 -5.69 -17.70 -1.80
N ARG A 80 -6.86 -18.11 -2.27
CA ARG A 80 -7.94 -17.19 -2.67
C ARG A 80 -8.42 -16.30 -1.51
N ALA A 81 -8.43 -16.82 -0.29
CA ALA A 81 -8.80 -16.03 0.89
C ALA A 81 -7.80 -14.89 1.13
N GLU A 82 -6.51 -15.21 1.04
CA GLU A 82 -5.42 -14.24 1.20
C GLU A 82 -5.36 -13.21 0.08
N GLU A 83 -5.73 -13.59 -1.15
CA GLU A 83 -5.90 -12.65 -2.27
C GLU A 83 -6.98 -11.61 -1.99
N VAL A 84 -8.17 -12.05 -1.53
CA VAL A 84 -9.27 -11.15 -1.15
C VAL A 84 -8.85 -10.23 -0.01
N GLU A 85 -8.16 -10.76 0.99
CA GLU A 85 -7.62 -10.03 2.13
C GLU A 85 -6.60 -8.96 1.69
N LEU A 86 -5.62 -9.33 0.87
CA LEU A 86 -4.61 -8.41 0.34
C LEU A 86 -5.28 -7.30 -0.48
N ARG A 87 -6.17 -7.66 -1.39
CA ARG A 87 -6.90 -6.70 -2.23
C ARG A 87 -7.69 -5.71 -1.38
N GLY A 88 -8.42 -6.21 -0.38
CA GLY A 88 -9.19 -5.36 0.55
C GLY A 88 -8.32 -4.41 1.35
N MET A 89 -7.17 -4.88 1.83
CA MET A 89 -6.18 -4.04 2.53
C MET A 89 -5.64 -2.92 1.65
N LEU A 90 -5.25 -3.24 0.41
CA LEU A 90 -4.68 -2.27 -0.53
C LEU A 90 -5.65 -1.14 -0.82
N HIS A 91 -6.91 -1.48 -1.13
CA HIS A 91 -7.97 -0.49 -1.37
C HIS A 91 -8.28 0.35 -0.12
N SER A 92 -8.36 -0.28 1.05
CA SER A 92 -8.62 0.42 2.30
C SER A 92 -7.51 1.43 2.62
N ALA A 93 -6.24 1.02 2.45
CA ALA A 93 -5.10 1.89 2.65
C ALA A 93 -5.07 3.05 1.63
N LEU A 94 -5.38 2.79 0.36
CA LEU A 94 -5.43 3.82 -0.69
C LEU A 94 -6.53 4.86 -0.43
N ALA A 95 -7.70 4.43 0.05
CA ALA A 95 -8.79 5.31 0.45
C ALA A 95 -8.41 6.19 1.65
N GLU A 96 -7.80 5.60 2.68
CA GLU A 96 -7.32 6.29 3.89
C GLU A 96 -6.21 7.33 3.60
N MET A 97 -5.47 7.13 2.51
CA MET A 97 -4.49 8.11 2.02
C MET A 97 -5.16 9.25 1.27
N SER A 98 -6.17 8.97 0.46
CA SER A 98 -6.91 9.96 -0.34
C SER A 98 -7.79 10.90 0.49
N GLN A 99 -8.25 10.44 1.66
CA GLN A 99 -9.12 11.24 2.55
C GLN A 99 -8.39 12.36 3.30
N ARG A 100 -7.05 12.46 3.20
CA ARG A 100 -6.29 13.52 3.86
C ARG A 100 -5.94 14.63 2.87
N PRO A 101 -6.35 15.89 3.14
CA PRO A 101 -5.72 17.04 2.51
C PRO A 101 -4.23 17.02 2.89
N GLU A 102 -3.34 17.36 1.96
CA GLU A 102 -1.97 17.70 2.32
C GLU A 102 -1.98 18.64 3.52
N PRO A 103 -1.08 18.45 4.52
CA PRO A 103 -0.93 19.47 5.54
C PRO A 103 -0.58 20.76 4.81
N ARG A 104 -1.54 21.70 4.76
CA ARG A 104 -1.33 23.05 4.27
C ARG A 104 -0.03 23.53 4.90
N SER A 105 0.99 23.72 4.06
CA SER A 105 2.22 24.42 4.39
C SER A 105 1.85 25.64 5.25
N SER A 106 2.05 25.50 6.56
CA SER A 106 1.75 26.52 7.54
C SER A 106 3.04 27.32 7.69
N GLY A 107 3.15 28.41 6.93
CA GLY A 107 4.26 29.33 7.01
C GLY A 107 3.90 30.67 6.37
N PRO A 108 3.88 31.78 7.12
CA PRO A 108 3.58 33.09 6.57
C PRO A 108 4.83 33.58 5.84
N PHE A 109 4.79 33.70 4.52
CA PHE A 109 5.74 34.58 3.84
C PHE A 109 5.30 36.02 4.09
N THR A 110 5.81 36.59 5.17
CA THR A 110 5.88 38.03 5.37
C THR A 110 6.64 38.61 4.18
N ARG A 111 5.93 39.27 3.26
CA ARG A 111 6.58 40.17 2.29
C ARG A 111 7.17 41.31 3.11
N LEU A 112 8.48 41.28 3.31
CA LEU A 112 9.21 42.49 3.66
C LEU A 112 9.20 43.38 2.43
N LEU A 113 8.51 44.52 2.56
CA LEU A 113 8.58 45.64 1.63
C LEU A 113 10.03 46.15 1.59
N ASN A 114 10.54 46.37 0.38
CA ASN A 114 11.43 47.46 0.03
C ASN A 114 11.10 47.89 -1.40
#